data_AF-A0A5K7Z9T0-F1
#
_entry.id   AF-A0A5K7Z9T0-F1
#
_cell.length_a   1.000
_cell.length_b   1.000
_cell.length_c   1.000
_cell.angle_alpha   90.00
_cell.angle_beta   90.00
_cell.angle_gamma   90.00
#
_symmetry.space_group_name_H-M   'P 1'
#
loop_
_entity.id
_entity.type
_entity.pdbx_description
1 polymer ?
#
loop_
_entity_poly.entity_id
_entity_poly.type
_entity_poly.pdbx_seq_one_letter_code
_entity_poly.pdbx_strand_id
1 'polypeptide(L)'
;MPRAIQLSLFDEPTLNVARPVKEALNDDVRASGLSREQIVDRMNMFAERYGVNLARGNNRRLTIEIFEKWLNPNDLKRQIPLKALPVFCAAVGQCSAMDVLTRPMGLRVIGDRDQKLLAWAKAKMVVKEQGRRIRKIESEL
;
A
#
# COMPACT_ATOMS: atom_id res chain seq x y z
N MET A 1 -6.49 -20.88 13.95
CA MET A 1 -5.57 -21.66 13.10
C MET A 1 -5.34 -20.90 11.81
N PRO A 2 -4.10 -20.61 11.39
CA PRO A 2 -3.86 -20.00 10.09
C PRO A 2 -4.17 -21.05 9.02
N ARG A 3 -5.07 -20.72 8.09
CA ARG A 3 -5.41 -21.55 6.93
C ARG A 3 -4.13 -21.68 6.09
N ALA A 4 -3.62 -22.89 5.91
CA ALA A 4 -2.56 -23.14 4.95
C ALA A 4 -3.09 -22.77 3.56
N ILE A 5 -2.61 -21.68 2.99
CA ILE A 5 -2.86 -21.33 1.59
C ILE A 5 -1.91 -22.22 0.79
N GLN A 6 -2.46 -23.22 0.11
CA GLN A 6 -1.73 -23.99 -0.88
C GLN A 6 -1.36 -23.02 -2.01
N LEU A 7 -0.08 -22.64 -2.09
CA LEU A 7 0.46 -21.87 -3.21
C LEU A 7 0.54 -22.83 -4.40
N SER A 8 -0.29 -22.64 -5.42
CA SER A 8 -0.15 -23.42 -6.64
C SER A 8 1.17 -23.06 -7.32
N LEU A 9 1.85 -24.04 -7.91
CA LEU A 9 3.08 -23.86 -8.69
C LEU A 9 2.86 -22.93 -9.91
N PHE A 10 1.61 -22.60 -10.23
CA PHE A 10 1.17 -21.71 -11.32
C PHE A 10 0.63 -20.37 -10.80
N ASP A 11 0.65 -20.12 -9.50
CA ASP A 11 0.22 -18.86 -8.87
C ASP A 11 1.38 -17.85 -8.82
N GLU A 12 2.19 -17.75 -9.88
CA GLU A 12 3.16 -16.66 -9.95
C GLU A 12 2.38 -15.33 -10.02
N PRO A 13 2.53 -14.45 -9.02
CA PRO A 13 1.76 -13.22 -9.00
C PRO A 13 2.19 -12.34 -10.18
N THR A 14 1.22 -11.94 -11.00
CA THR A 14 1.49 -11.08 -12.14
C THR A 14 2.11 -9.75 -11.71
N LEU A 15 3.18 -9.34 -12.40
CA LEU A 15 3.78 -8.02 -12.23
C LEU A 15 2.95 -6.92 -12.90
N ASN A 16 1.98 -7.28 -13.76
CA ASN A 16 1.04 -6.33 -14.34
C ASN A 16 -0.09 -6.01 -13.36
N VAL A 17 0.22 -5.12 -12.41
CA VAL A 17 -0.72 -4.69 -11.35
C VAL A 17 -1.65 -3.55 -11.77
N ALA A 18 -1.63 -3.13 -13.04
CA ALA A 18 -2.33 -1.91 -13.48
C ALA A 18 -3.84 -1.94 -13.17
N ARG A 19 -4.53 -3.03 -13.53
CA ARG A 19 -5.96 -3.21 -13.23
C ARG A 19 -6.23 -3.36 -11.73
N PRO A 20 -5.56 -4.29 -11.00
CA PRO A 20 -5.74 -4.43 -9.56
C PRO A 20 -5.51 -3.14 -8.77
N VAL A 21 -4.50 -2.34 -9.13
CA VAL A 21 -4.24 -1.05 -8.48
C VAL A 21 -5.43 -0.11 -8.69
N LYS A 22 -5.99 -0.03 -9.89
CA LYS A 22 -7.15 0.83 -10.19
C LYS A 22 -8.42 0.38 -9.46
N GLU A 23 -8.62 -0.93 -9.32
CA GLU A 23 -9.70 -1.49 -8.51
C GLU A 23 -9.54 -1.09 -7.04
N ALA A 24 -8.34 -1.25 -6.48
CA ALA A 24 -8.02 -0.82 -5.12
C ALA A 24 -8.22 0.69 -4.90
N LEU A 25 -7.82 1.54 -5.87
CA LEU A 25 -8.09 2.97 -5.80
C LEU A 25 -9.60 3.27 -5.75
N ASN A 26 -10.43 2.55 -6.52
CA ASN A 26 -11.88 2.72 -6.46
C ASN A 26 -12.45 2.29 -5.11
N ASP A 27 -11.97 1.20 -4.55
CA ASP A 27 -12.40 0.72 -3.25
C ASP A 27 -12.01 1.70 -2.13
N ASP A 28 -10.80 2.25 -2.18
CA ASP A 28 -10.34 3.30 -1.26
C ASP A 28 -11.21 4.57 -1.38
N VAL A 29 -11.56 4.99 -2.61
CA VAL A 29 -12.47 6.12 -2.85
C VAL A 29 -13.84 5.84 -2.23
N ARG A 30 -14.43 4.66 -2.46
CA ARG A 30 -15.73 4.28 -1.88
C ARG A 30 -15.70 4.25 -0.35
N ALA A 31 -14.64 3.67 0.22
CA ALA A 31 -14.47 3.54 1.67
C ALA A 31 -14.26 4.90 2.36
N SER A 32 -13.74 5.90 1.64
CA SER A 32 -13.50 7.24 2.20
C SER A 32 -14.77 8.01 2.54
N GLY A 33 -15.91 7.69 1.90
CA GLY A 33 -17.16 8.44 2.04
C GLY A 33 -17.15 9.85 1.41
N LEU A 34 -16.09 10.21 0.69
CA LEU A 34 -15.94 11.51 0.01
C LEU A 34 -16.41 11.43 -1.44
N SER A 35 -16.90 12.56 -1.97
CA SER A 35 -17.09 12.70 -3.42
C SER A 35 -15.73 12.73 -4.14
N ARG A 36 -15.72 12.40 -5.42
CA ARG A 36 -14.49 12.40 -6.22
C ARG A 36 -13.90 13.81 -6.34
N GLU A 37 -14.75 14.82 -6.43
CA GLU A 37 -14.37 16.24 -6.42
C GLU A 37 -13.71 16.61 -5.09
N GLN A 38 -14.30 16.22 -3.95
CA GLN A 38 -13.71 16.45 -2.63
C GLN A 38 -12.34 15.79 -2.49
N ILE A 39 -12.15 14.60 -3.07
CA ILE A 39 -10.85 13.92 -3.08
C ILE A 39 -9.85 14.70 -3.93
N VAL A 40 -10.23 15.15 -5.13
CA VAL A 40 -9.38 15.99 -5.99
C VAL A 40 -8.98 17.28 -5.28
N ASP A 41 -9.91 17.94 -4.59
CA ASP A 41 -9.63 19.17 -3.82
C ASP A 41 -8.63 18.90 -2.68
N ARG A 42 -8.84 17.83 -1.91
CA ARG A 42 -7.91 17.42 -0.85
C ARG A 42 -6.53 17.05 -1.39
N MET A 43 -6.48 16.32 -2.51
CA MET A 43 -5.23 15.96 -3.17
C MET A 43 -4.48 17.22 -3.62
N ASN A 44 -5.17 18.18 -4.24
CA ASN A 44 -4.57 19.45 -4.64
C ASN A 44 -4.07 20.28 -3.44
N MET A 45 -4.84 20.33 -2.35
CA MET A 45 -4.43 20.98 -1.10
C MET A 45 -3.16 20.35 -0.52
N PHE A 46 -3.10 19.02 -0.45
CA PHE A 46 -1.90 18.32 0.04
C PHE A 46 -0.72 18.47 -0.91
N ALA A 47 -0.95 18.41 -2.22
CA ALA A 47 0.06 18.63 -3.23
C ALA A 47 0.70 20.01 -3.12
N GLU A 48 -0.11 21.05 -2.94
CA GLU A 48 0.36 22.42 -2.70
C GLU A 48 1.16 22.53 -1.40
N ARG A 49 0.60 21.98 -0.30
CA ARG A 49 1.25 22.00 1.02
C ARG A 49 2.61 21.28 1.04
N TYR A 50 2.76 20.19 0.30
CA TYR A 50 3.94 19.34 0.32
C TYR A 50 4.82 19.45 -0.94
N GLY A 51 4.52 20.39 -1.84
CA GLY A 51 5.32 20.63 -3.05
C GLY A 51 5.29 19.48 -4.08
N VAL A 52 4.20 18.71 -4.13
CA VAL A 52 4.07 17.57 -5.06
C VAL A 52 3.31 18.01 -6.30
N ASN A 53 3.89 17.84 -7.49
CA ASN A 53 3.18 18.09 -8.74
C ASN A 53 2.34 16.85 -9.16
N LEU A 54 1.02 16.97 -9.18
CA LEU A 54 0.08 15.88 -9.53
C LEU A 54 -0.19 15.74 -11.03
N ALA A 55 0.04 16.76 -11.83
CA ALA A 55 -0.26 16.77 -13.26
C ALA A 55 1.03 16.87 -14.10
N ARG A 56 0.91 16.66 -15.42
CA ARG A 56 2.01 16.82 -16.38
C ARG A 56 1.83 18.15 -17.13
N GLY A 57 2.93 18.76 -17.54
CA GLY A 57 2.94 20.03 -18.29
C GLY A 57 2.75 21.26 -17.38
N ASN A 58 2.20 22.33 -17.94
CA ASN A 58 2.02 23.62 -17.24
C ASN A 58 0.89 23.61 -16.21
N ASN A 59 0.00 22.60 -16.26
CA ASN A 59 -1.04 22.44 -15.26
C ASN A 59 -0.44 21.86 -13.97
N ARG A 60 -0.47 22.66 -12.89
CA ARG A 60 0.01 22.24 -11.57
C ARG A 60 -1.06 21.53 -10.73
N ARG A 61 -2.34 21.67 -11.11
CA ARG A 61 -3.48 21.11 -10.37
C ARG A 61 -4.04 19.88 -11.05
N LEU A 62 -4.43 18.89 -10.26
CA LEU A 62 -5.20 17.73 -10.66
C LEU A 62 -6.62 18.16 -10.99
N THR A 63 -7.10 17.76 -12.16
CA THR A 63 -8.50 17.92 -12.58
C THR A 63 -9.28 16.63 -12.35
N ILE A 64 -10.61 16.73 -12.18
CA ILE A 64 -11.49 15.56 -12.09
C ILE A 64 -11.33 14.60 -13.28
N GLU A 65 -11.15 15.12 -14.50
CA GLU A 65 -11.00 14.29 -15.71
C GLU A 65 -9.75 13.38 -15.67
N ILE A 66 -8.62 13.91 -15.17
CA ILE A 66 -7.38 13.13 -14.99
C ILE A 66 -7.58 12.10 -13.87
N PHE A 67 -8.24 12.50 -12.78
CA PHE A 67 -8.52 11.61 -11.66
C PHE A 67 -9.39 10.42 -12.08
N GLU A 68 -10.46 10.67 -12.85
CA GLU A 68 -11.31 9.62 -13.44
C GLU A 68 -10.52 8.64 -14.32
N LYS A 69 -9.58 9.15 -15.12
CA LYS A 69 -8.69 8.31 -15.93
C LYS A 69 -7.80 7.43 -15.05
N TRP A 70 -7.32 7.94 -13.92
CA TRP A 70 -6.56 7.12 -12.96
C TRP A 70 -7.42 6.02 -12.37
N LEU A 71 -8.71 6.28 -12.09
CA LEU A 71 -9.62 5.30 -11.52
C LEU A 71 -10.16 4.26 -12.53
N ASN A 72 -10.20 4.56 -13.83
CA ASN A 72 -10.85 3.65 -14.80
C ASN A 72 -10.07 2.33 -14.99
N PRO A 73 -10.59 1.16 -14.55
CA PRO A 73 -9.89 -0.14 -14.66
C PRO A 73 -9.78 -0.67 -16.10
N ASN A 74 -10.53 -0.10 -17.04
CA ASN A 74 -10.48 -0.46 -18.45
C ASN A 74 -9.46 0.37 -19.25
N ASP A 75 -8.99 1.51 -18.70
CA ASP A 75 -7.90 2.30 -19.29
C ASP A 75 -6.58 1.99 -18.55
N LEU A 76 -5.83 1.01 -19.04
CA LEU A 76 -4.55 0.60 -18.44
C LEU A 76 -3.37 1.53 -18.78
N LYS A 77 -3.53 2.40 -19.78
CA LYS A 77 -2.46 3.30 -20.24
C LYS A 77 -2.29 4.48 -19.28
N ARG A 78 -3.38 4.93 -18.65
CA ARG A 78 -3.38 6.09 -17.76
C ARG A 78 -3.41 5.65 -16.31
N GLN A 79 -2.22 5.57 -15.72
CA GLN A 79 -2.04 5.18 -14.33
C GLN A 79 -1.74 6.39 -13.46
N ILE A 80 -2.09 6.29 -12.18
CA ILE A 80 -1.65 7.26 -11.19
C ILE A 80 -0.10 7.25 -11.14
N PRO A 81 0.57 8.41 -11.25
CA PRO A 81 2.02 8.47 -11.08
C PRO A 81 2.42 8.04 -9.67
N LEU A 82 3.57 7.37 -9.53
CA LEU A 82 4.06 6.92 -8.22
C LEU A 82 4.14 8.06 -7.17
N LYS A 83 4.56 9.26 -7.59
CA LYS A 83 4.60 10.45 -6.74
C LYS A 83 3.23 10.92 -6.23
N ALA A 84 2.14 10.58 -6.91
CA ALA A 84 0.78 10.98 -6.55
C ALA A 84 0.11 9.97 -5.60
N LEU A 85 0.63 8.73 -5.50
CA LEU A 85 0.07 7.71 -4.61
C LEU A 85 0.07 8.13 -3.13
N PRO A 86 1.15 8.66 -2.54
CA PRO A 86 1.12 9.11 -1.15
C PRO A 86 0.09 10.22 -0.90
N VAL A 87 -0.06 11.13 -1.87
CA VAL A 87 -1.03 12.23 -1.80
C VAL A 87 -2.47 11.71 -1.87
N PHE A 88 -2.73 10.75 -2.77
CA PHE A 88 -4.01 10.06 -2.84
C PHE A 88 -4.33 9.37 -1.52
N CYS A 89 -3.40 8.57 -1.00
CA CYS A 89 -3.57 7.82 0.23
C CYS A 89 -3.85 8.74 1.42
N ALA A 90 -3.16 9.88 1.52
CA ALA A 90 -3.44 10.90 2.52
C ALA A 90 -4.83 11.55 2.35
N ALA A 91 -5.29 11.76 1.11
CA ALA A 91 -6.59 12.35 0.82
C ALA A 91 -7.77 11.43 1.19
N VAL A 92 -7.65 10.14 0.89
CA VAL A 92 -8.71 9.13 1.12
C VAL A 92 -8.59 8.42 2.47
N GLY A 93 -7.44 8.53 3.13
CA GLY A 93 -7.16 7.89 4.43
C GLY A 93 -6.89 6.38 4.35
N GLN A 94 -6.65 5.85 3.15
CA GLN A 94 -6.42 4.42 2.88
C GLN A 94 -5.22 4.23 1.95
N CYS A 95 -4.55 3.08 2.07
CA CYS A 95 -3.29 2.78 1.38
C CYS A 95 -3.33 1.45 0.61
N SER A 96 -4.52 0.92 0.29
CA SER A 96 -4.65 -0.44 -0.24
C SER A 96 -3.98 -0.60 -1.61
N ALA A 97 -4.01 0.45 -2.44
CA ALA A 97 -3.33 0.48 -3.72
C ALA A 97 -1.80 0.25 -3.60
N MET A 98 -1.16 0.68 -2.50
CA MET A 98 0.25 0.40 -2.27
C MET A 98 0.50 -1.06 -1.88
N ASP A 99 -0.40 -1.68 -1.09
CA ASP A 99 -0.32 -3.12 -0.80
C ASP A 99 -0.45 -3.94 -2.08
N VAL A 100 -1.41 -3.60 -2.95
CA VAL A 100 -1.61 -4.27 -4.24
C VAL A 100 -0.39 -4.13 -5.16
N LEU A 101 0.22 -2.94 -5.21
CA LEU A 101 1.42 -2.69 -6.01
C LEU A 101 2.62 -3.52 -5.53
N THR A 102 2.72 -3.77 -4.23
CA THR A 102 3.89 -4.42 -3.61
C THR A 102 3.75 -5.93 -3.48
N ARG A 103 2.51 -6.45 -3.48
CA ARG A 103 2.19 -7.87 -3.27
C ARG A 103 2.91 -8.85 -4.21
N PRO A 104 3.07 -8.59 -5.53
CA PRO A 104 3.80 -9.51 -6.40
C PRO A 104 5.27 -9.70 -6.04
N MET A 105 5.85 -8.75 -5.29
CA MET A 105 7.22 -8.81 -4.80
C MET A 105 7.33 -9.51 -3.44
N GLY A 106 6.25 -10.12 -2.94
CA GLY A 106 6.21 -10.73 -1.60
C GLY A 106 6.20 -9.73 -0.45
N LEU A 107 5.97 -8.44 -0.76
CA LEU A 107 5.90 -7.36 0.21
C LEU A 107 4.46 -7.07 0.62
N ARG A 108 4.29 -6.43 1.77
CA ARG A 108 3.00 -5.98 2.31
C ARG A 108 3.16 -4.60 2.92
N VAL A 109 2.14 -3.77 2.79
CA VAL A 109 2.07 -2.46 3.46
C VAL A 109 1.39 -2.64 4.81
N ILE A 110 2.09 -2.27 5.88
CA ILE A 110 1.61 -2.39 7.26
C ILE A 110 1.68 -1.06 7.97
N GLY A 111 0.65 -0.75 8.76
CA GLY A 111 0.59 0.47 9.57
C GLY A 111 1.40 0.36 10.87
N ASP A 112 1.49 1.47 11.60
CA ASP A 112 2.32 1.59 12.82
C ASP A 112 2.05 0.50 13.88
N ARG A 113 0.78 0.13 14.06
CA ARG A 113 0.40 -0.93 15.01
C ARG A 113 1.04 -2.26 14.64
N ASP A 114 0.94 -2.66 13.38
CA ASP A 114 1.48 -3.93 12.88
C ASP A 114 3.01 -3.90 12.86
N GLN A 115 3.62 -2.74 12.58
CA GLN A 115 5.07 -2.57 12.70
C GLN A 115 5.56 -2.80 14.13
N LYS A 116 4.85 -2.26 15.14
CA LYS A 116 5.16 -2.50 16.57
C LYS A 116 4.99 -3.96 16.95
N LEU A 117 3.92 -4.62 16.49
CA LEU A 117 3.69 -6.04 16.72
C LEU A 117 4.80 -6.91 16.10
N LEU A 118 5.23 -6.59 14.88
CA LEU A 118 6.32 -7.28 14.20
C LEU A 118 7.64 -7.12 14.96
N ALA A 119 7.96 -5.90 15.39
CA ALA A 119 9.16 -5.63 16.19
C ALA A 119 9.16 -6.40 17.51
N TRP A 120 8.03 -6.37 18.22
CA TRP A 120 7.84 -7.13 19.46
C TRP A 120 8.00 -8.64 19.25
N ALA A 121 7.39 -9.19 18.21
CA ALA A 121 7.48 -10.62 17.90
C ALA A 121 8.93 -11.03 17.61
N LYS A 122 9.66 -10.24 16.81
CA LYS A 122 11.10 -10.47 16.54
C LYS A 122 11.92 -10.47 17.83
N ALA A 123 11.70 -9.49 18.72
CA ALA A 123 12.41 -9.44 20.01
C ALA A 123 12.12 -10.68 20.87
N LYS A 124 10.85 -11.12 20.94
CA LYS A 124 10.45 -12.32 21.69
C LYS A 124 11.10 -13.60 21.15
N MET A 125 11.25 -13.71 19.83
CA MET A 125 11.93 -14.85 19.21
C MET A 125 13.40 -14.91 19.59
N VAL A 126 14.09 -13.76 19.62
CA VAL A 126 15.50 -13.69 20.07
C VAL A 126 15.63 -14.14 21.52
N VAL A 127 14.80 -13.63 22.42
CA VAL A 127 14.80 -14.03 23.84
C VAL A 127 14.60 -15.54 23.98
N LYS A 128 13.66 -16.11 23.23
CA LYS A 128 13.39 -17.55 23.25
C LYS A 128 14.60 -18.37 22.80
N GLU A 129 15.29 -17.92 21.76
CA GLU A 129 16.47 -18.62 21.22
C GLU A 129 17.67 -18.54 22.17
N GLN A 130 17.92 -17.36 22.77
CA GLN A 130 18.95 -17.22 23.79
C GLN A 130 18.65 -18.09 25.01
N GLY A 131 17.39 -18.14 25.45
CA GLY A 131 16.98 -19.03 26.54
C GLY A 131 17.09 -20.53 26.21
N ARG A 132 17.07 -20.93 24.94
CA ARG A 132 17.40 -22.32 24.55
C ARG A 132 18.90 -22.57 24.62
N ARG A 133 19.70 -21.60 24.16
CA ARG A 133 21.17 -21.69 24.18
C ARG A 133 21.71 -21.77 25.60
N ILE A 134 21.20 -20.94 26.51
CA ILE A 134 21.58 -20.96 27.93
C ILE A 134 21.31 -22.34 28.54
N ARG A 135 20.09 -22.86 28.39
CA ARG A 135 19.72 -24.19 28.92
C ARG A 135 20.58 -25.33 28.36
N LYS A 136 21.01 -25.23 27.10
CA LYS A 136 21.92 -26.20 26.50
C LYS A 136 23.29 -26.16 27.17
N ILE A 137 23.86 -24.96 27.35
CA ILE A 137 25.15 -24.79 28.03
C ILE A 137 25.08 -25.29 29.47
N GLU A 138 24.00 -24.98 30.20
CA GLU A 138 23.79 -25.45 31.57
C GLU A 138 23.69 -26.98 31.69
N SER A 139 23.20 -27.68 30.66
CA SER A 139 23.15 -29.15 30.64
C SER A 139 24.48 -29.83 30.31
N GLU A 140 25.44 -29.08 29.77
CA GLU A 140 26.79 -29.54 29.42
C GLU A 140 27.81 -29.25 30.54
N LEU A 141 27.40 -28.54 31.61
CA LEU A 141 28.12 -28.29 32.85
C LEU A 141 27.82 -29.36 33.89
#